data_AF-A0A3D4IPX4-F1
#
_entry.id   AF-A0A3D4IPX4-F1
#
_cell.length_a   1.000
_cell.length_b   1.000
_cell.length_c   1.000
_cell.angle_alpha   90.00
_cell.angle_beta   90.00
_cell.angle_gamma   90.00
#
_symmetry.space_group_name_H-M   'P 1'
#
loop_
_entity.id
_entity.type
_entity.pdbx_description
1 polymer ?
#
loop_
_entity_poly.entity_id
_entity_poly.type
_entity_poly.pdbx_seq_one_letter_code
_entity_poly.pdbx_strand_id
1 'polypeptide(L)'
;MAYSMELLEGIYEECLSLPESKRETYLENACKGNNELRDILTQMLLNRENSVRYFQGLQQTIMGGILPNIQPTMDEGDLVGKYRIVRLLGSGGMSNVYLAERADGEFEQKIAIKCFLNKEVFDGSQLINKGEQQILSKLEHPNIARILDAGITQKGVPYFMMEYVDGVPVDIFVQQSNFNLNRRLS
;
A
#
# COMPACT_ATOMS: atom_id res chain seq x y z
N MET A 1 -7.67 0.27 -24.86
CA MET A 1 -7.79 -1.18 -25.16
C MET A 1 -7.16 -1.93 -23.99
N ALA A 2 -7.71 -3.08 -23.58
CA ALA A 2 -7.08 -3.86 -22.51
C ALA A 2 -5.91 -4.66 -23.09
N TYR A 3 -4.69 -4.35 -22.67
CA TYR A 3 -3.51 -5.17 -22.97
C TYR A 3 -3.59 -6.47 -22.15
N SER A 4 -3.18 -7.61 -22.72
CA SER A 4 -3.10 -8.85 -21.94
C SER A 4 -2.00 -8.75 -20.90
N MET A 5 -2.26 -9.23 -19.68
CA MET A 5 -1.27 -9.24 -18.60
C MET A 5 0.00 -9.99 -18.99
N GLU A 6 -0.12 -11.07 -19.75
CA GLU A 6 1.00 -11.86 -20.28
C GLU A 6 1.95 -11.04 -21.16
N LEU A 7 1.43 -10.10 -21.95
CA LEU A 7 2.24 -9.23 -22.81
C LEU A 7 2.99 -8.18 -21.97
N LEU A 8 2.30 -7.60 -20.99
CA LEU A 8 2.89 -6.63 -20.06
C LEU A 8 4.00 -7.27 -19.22
N GLU A 9 3.75 -8.44 -18.63
CA GLU A 9 4.75 -9.18 -17.84
C GLU A 9 5.96 -9.56 -18.68
N GLY A 10 5.77 -10.10 -19.89
CA GLY A 10 6.88 -10.52 -20.74
C GLY A 10 7.84 -9.37 -21.08
N ILE A 11 7.30 -8.23 -21.52
CA ILE A 11 8.11 -7.04 -21.85
C ILE A 11 8.79 -6.49 -20.58
N TYR A 12 8.06 -6.47 -19.47
CA TYR A 12 8.58 -5.97 -18.20
C TYR A 12 9.74 -6.82 -17.66
N GLU A 13 9.59 -8.14 -17.61
CA GLU A 13 10.63 -9.05 -17.12
C GLU A 13 11.89 -9.01 -17.98
N GLU A 14 11.74 -9.02 -19.31
CA GLU A 14 12.87 -8.92 -20.22
C GLU A 14 13.59 -7.56 -20.06
N CYS A 15 12.85 -6.46 -19.92
CA CYS A 15 13.42 -5.15 -19.62
C CYS A 15 14.22 -5.14 -18.31
N LEU A 16 13.73 -5.83 -17.27
CA LEU A 16 14.41 -5.93 -15.99
C LEU A 16 15.71 -6.73 -16.04
N SER A 17 15.82 -7.69 -16.95
CA SER A 17 17.04 -8.46 -17.18
C SER A 17 18.17 -7.63 -17.81
N LEU A 18 17.84 -6.46 -18.38
CA LEU A 18 18.78 -5.57 -19.04
C LEU A 18 19.39 -4.53 -18.07
N PRO A 19 20.62 -4.07 -18.35
CA PRO A 19 21.20 -2.90 -17.68
C PRO A 19 20.33 -1.65 -17.86
N GLU A 20 20.27 -0.78 -16.84
CA GLU A 20 19.48 0.47 -16.87
C GLU A 20 19.70 1.31 -18.13
N SER A 21 20.96 1.41 -18.58
CA SER A 21 21.33 2.16 -19.80
C SER A 21 20.72 1.63 -21.11
N LYS A 22 20.17 0.41 -21.11
CA LYS A 22 19.54 -0.20 -22.28
C LYS A 22 18.03 -0.32 -22.18
N ARG A 23 17.44 -0.04 -21.01
CA ARG A 23 16.00 -0.23 -20.75
C ARG A 23 15.14 0.71 -21.59
N GLU A 24 15.52 1.97 -21.69
CA GLU A 24 14.78 2.97 -22.46
C GLU A 24 14.69 2.59 -23.94
N THR A 25 15.82 2.26 -24.56
CA THR A 25 15.88 1.81 -25.97
C THR A 25 15.14 0.48 -26.17
N TYR A 26 15.18 -0.44 -25.19
CA TYR A 26 14.41 -1.69 -25.27
C TYR A 26 12.90 -1.41 -25.24
N LEU A 27 12.42 -0.56 -24.32
CA LEU A 27 11.01 -0.21 -24.22
C LEU A 27 10.49 0.47 -25.50
N GLU A 28 11.26 1.37 -26.09
CA GLU A 28 10.91 2.01 -27.38
C GLU A 28 10.69 0.97 -28.49
N ASN A 29 11.59 -0.01 -28.58
CA ASN A 29 11.51 -1.07 -29.59
C ASN A 29 10.38 -2.07 -29.29
N ALA A 30 10.26 -2.51 -28.04
CA ALA A 30 9.25 -3.49 -27.61
C ALA A 30 7.82 -2.94 -27.72
N CYS A 31 7.63 -1.64 -27.46
CA CYS A 31 6.34 -0.98 -27.59
C CYS A 31 5.96 -0.64 -29.04
N LYS A 32 6.88 -0.76 -30.01
CA LYS A 32 6.66 -0.51 -31.44
C LYS A 32 5.96 0.84 -31.72
N GLY A 33 6.31 1.89 -30.97
CA GLY A 33 5.71 3.22 -31.09
C GLY A 33 4.35 3.40 -30.40
N ASN A 34 3.86 2.41 -29.65
CA ASN A 34 2.69 2.55 -28.80
C ASN A 34 3.05 3.33 -27.52
N ASN A 35 2.78 4.63 -27.52
CA ASN A 35 3.08 5.52 -26.40
C ASN A 35 2.30 5.14 -25.13
N GLU A 36 1.05 4.68 -25.24
CA GLU A 36 0.24 4.30 -24.07
C GLU A 36 0.84 3.09 -23.35
N LEU A 37 1.22 2.05 -24.09
CA LEU A 37 1.88 0.86 -23.54
C LEU A 37 3.24 1.20 -22.92
N ARG A 38 4.03 2.05 -23.59
CA ARG A 38 5.32 2.52 -23.09
C ARG A 38 5.17 3.28 -21.77
N ASP A 39 4.19 4.17 -21.70
CA ASP A 39 3.93 4.97 -20.51
C ASP A 39 3.55 4.06 -19.34
N ILE A 40 2.70 3.05 -19.55
CA ILE A 40 2.36 2.05 -18.53
C ILE A 40 3.60 1.30 -18.02
N LEU A 41 4.41 0.74 -18.93
CA LEU A 41 5.63 -0.01 -18.55
C LEU A 41 6.67 0.88 -17.84
N THR A 42 6.79 2.14 -18.27
CA THR A 42 7.67 3.13 -17.63
C THR A 42 7.20 3.42 -16.20
N GLN A 43 5.89 3.61 -15.98
CA GLN A 43 5.33 3.78 -14.64
C GLN A 43 5.56 2.54 -13.76
N MET A 44 5.42 1.33 -14.30
CA MET A 44 5.70 0.09 -13.57
C MET A 44 7.16 0.00 -13.11
N LEU A 45 8.11 0.38 -13.97
CA LEU A 45 9.55 0.39 -13.65
C LEU A 45 9.90 1.44 -12.59
N LEU A 46 9.38 2.67 -12.74
CA LEU A 46 9.56 3.76 -11.79
C LEU A 46 9.03 3.37 -10.39
N ASN A 47 7.82 2.82 -10.34
CA ASN A 47 7.21 2.38 -9.08
C ASN A 47 8.03 1.27 -8.40
N ARG A 48 8.62 0.35 -9.17
CA ARG A 48 9.53 -0.67 -8.62
C ARG A 48 10.80 -0.05 -8.04
N GLU A 49 11.48 0.82 -8.76
CA GLU A 49 12.71 1.47 -8.26
C GLU A 49 12.47 2.23 -6.96
N ASN A 50 11.32 2.91 -6.86
CA ASN A 50 10.89 3.57 -5.63
C ASN A 50 10.71 2.59 -4.46
N SER A 51 10.05 1.44 -4.70
CA SER A 51 9.89 0.41 -3.67
C SER A 51 11.22 -0.19 -3.21
N VAL A 52 12.16 -0.44 -4.12
CA VAL A 52 13.47 -1.03 -3.81
C VAL A 52 14.33 -0.05 -3.01
N ARG A 53 14.40 1.23 -3.44
CA ARG A 53 15.12 2.28 -2.69
C ARG A 53 14.58 2.43 -1.27
N TYR A 54 13.27 2.31 -1.10
CA TYR A 54 12.66 2.35 0.22
C TYR A 54 13.07 1.16 1.11
N PHE A 55 12.99 -0.07 0.59
CA PHE A 55 13.44 -1.25 1.35
C PHE A 55 14.92 -1.14 1.73
N GLN A 56 15.76 -0.59 0.85
CA GLN A 56 17.17 -0.32 1.15
C GLN A 56 17.34 0.76 2.23
N GLY A 57 16.57 1.85 2.17
CA GLY A 57 16.57 2.90 3.19
C GLY A 57 16.09 2.41 4.56
N LEU A 58 15.03 1.59 4.58
CA LEU A 58 14.56 0.88 5.78
C LEU A 58 15.64 -0.03 6.35
N GLN A 59 16.28 -0.85 5.51
CA GLN A 59 17.36 -1.74 5.92
C GLN A 59 18.53 -0.95 6.51
N GLN A 60 18.94 0.14 5.88
CA GLN A 60 20.01 1.00 6.39
C GLN A 60 19.63 1.64 7.74
N THR A 61 18.38 2.08 7.89
CA THR A 61 17.86 2.67 9.13
C THR A 61 17.86 1.64 10.27
N ILE A 62 17.31 0.45 10.03
CA ILE A 62 17.27 -0.67 10.98
C ILE A 62 18.70 -1.15 11.33
N MET A 63 19.57 -1.32 10.33
CA MET A 63 20.95 -1.77 10.51
C MET A 63 21.82 -0.73 11.24
N GLY A 64 21.49 0.56 11.11
CA GLY A 64 22.12 1.66 11.83
C GLY A 64 21.68 1.79 13.29
N GLY A 65 20.84 0.88 13.80
CA GLY A 65 20.33 0.94 15.17
C GLY A 65 19.31 2.06 15.42
N ILE A 66 18.91 2.78 14.37
CA ILE A 66 17.84 3.76 14.41
C ILE A 66 16.57 3.00 14.07
N LEU A 67 15.83 2.53 15.08
CA LEU A 67 14.46 2.15 14.82
C LEU A 67 13.74 3.41 14.32
N PRO A 68 13.10 3.39 13.14
CA PRO A 68 12.29 4.53 12.72
C PRO A 68 11.33 4.80 13.86
N ASN A 69 11.39 6.00 14.44
CA ASN A 69 10.64 6.32 15.64
C ASN A 69 9.16 6.02 15.36
N ILE A 70 8.66 4.93 15.92
CA ILE A 70 7.33 4.38 15.64
C ILE A 70 6.33 5.21 16.46
N GLN A 71 6.26 6.50 16.15
CA GLN A 71 5.34 7.39 16.81
C GLN A 71 3.96 7.22 16.18
N PRO A 72 2.91 7.24 17.01
CA PRO A 72 1.56 7.38 16.52
C PRO A 72 1.50 8.60 15.60
N THR A 73 0.95 8.42 14.41
CA THR A 73 0.72 9.50 13.44
C THR A 73 -0.55 10.29 13.78
N MET A 74 -1.41 9.69 14.61
CA MET A 74 -2.68 10.22 15.09
C MET A 74 -2.89 9.81 16.55
N ASP A 75 -3.61 10.65 17.27
CA ASP A 75 -3.99 10.43 18.66
C ASP A 75 -5.45 9.96 18.77
N GLU A 76 -5.79 9.32 19.90
CA GLU A 76 -7.18 8.99 20.21
C GLU A 76 -8.03 10.27 20.26
N GLY A 77 -9.18 10.24 19.58
CA GLY A 77 -10.07 11.39 19.45
C GLY A 77 -9.85 12.24 18.19
N ASP A 78 -8.73 12.07 17.47
CA ASP A 78 -8.48 12.75 16.18
C ASP A 78 -9.59 12.43 15.17
N LEU A 79 -9.92 13.40 14.31
CA LEU A 79 -10.93 13.25 13.26
C LEU A 79 -10.28 13.08 11.89
N VAL A 80 -10.69 12.04 11.16
CA VAL A 80 -10.37 11.80 9.75
C VAL A 80 -11.68 11.75 8.97
N GLY A 81 -12.03 12.86 8.33
CA GLY A 81 -13.34 13.04 7.71
C GLY A 81 -14.46 12.92 8.75
N LYS A 82 -15.30 11.90 8.61
CA LYS A 82 -16.45 11.63 9.51
C LYS A 82 -16.12 10.64 10.63
N TYR A 83 -14.88 10.15 10.71
CA TYR A 83 -14.49 9.09 11.63
C TYR A 83 -13.56 9.63 12.70
N ARG A 84 -13.80 9.23 13.94
CA ARG A 84 -12.98 9.54 15.11
C ARG A 84 -12.07 8.36 15.42
N ILE A 85 -10.78 8.61 15.61
CA ILE A 85 -9.82 7.60 16.04
C ILE A 85 -10.19 7.12 17.45
N VAL A 86 -10.31 5.81 17.61
CA VAL A 86 -10.58 5.14 18.89
C VAL A 86 -9.28 4.63 19.50
N ARG A 87 -8.46 3.89 18.74
CA ARG A 87 -7.18 3.36 19.25
C ARG A 87 -6.28 2.87 18.12
N LEU A 88 -5.00 2.68 18.41
CA LEU A 88 -4.08 1.96 17.54
C LEU A 88 -4.43 0.46 17.53
N LEU A 89 -4.54 -0.14 16.34
CA LEU A 89 -4.71 -1.58 16.13
C LEU A 89 -3.37 -2.27 15.93
N GLY A 90 -2.46 -1.62 15.22
CA GLY A 90 -1.14 -2.18 14.94
C GLY A 90 -0.21 -1.15 14.33
N SER A 91 1.07 -1.40 14.48
CA SER A 91 2.12 -0.58 13.89
C SER A 91 3.15 -1.48 13.21
N GLY A 92 3.60 -1.06 12.04
CA GLY A 92 4.66 -1.71 11.28
C GLY A 92 5.57 -0.67 10.64
N GLY A 93 6.68 -1.12 10.05
CA GLY A 93 7.73 -0.22 9.54
C GLY A 93 7.26 0.83 8.53
N MET A 94 6.12 0.61 7.84
CA MET A 94 5.62 1.49 6.77
C MET A 94 4.37 2.27 7.17
N SER A 95 3.66 1.85 8.21
CA SER A 95 2.32 2.35 8.50
C SER A 95 1.84 2.05 9.91
N ASN A 96 0.98 2.93 10.41
CA ASN A 96 0.13 2.67 11.57
C ASN A 96 -1.29 2.35 11.12
N VAL A 97 -1.95 1.42 11.80
CA VAL A 97 -3.36 1.07 11.56
C VAL A 97 -4.16 1.39 12.81
N TYR A 98 -5.23 2.14 12.64
CA TYR A 98 -6.09 2.61 13.73
C TYR A 98 -7.51 2.06 13.58
N LEU A 99 -8.16 1.80 14.71
CA LEU A 99 -9.61 1.64 14.77
C LEU A 99 -10.22 3.04 14.82
N ALA A 100 -11.22 3.28 13.99
CA ALA A 100 -11.99 4.51 14.01
C ALA A 100 -13.48 4.21 13.99
N GLU A 101 -14.25 5.08 14.63
CA GLU A 101 -15.70 5.00 14.72
C GLU A 101 -16.34 6.23 14.09
N ARG A 102 -17.45 6.02 13.40
CA ARG A 102 -18.19 7.10 12.75
C ARG A 102 -18.75 8.06 13.81
N ALA A 103 -18.53 9.36 13.62
CA ALA A 103 -18.82 10.40 14.59
C ALA A 103 -19.83 11.45 14.09
N ASP A 104 -20.47 11.22 12.94
CA ASP A 104 -21.47 12.15 12.36
C ASP A 104 -22.89 11.95 12.90
N GLY A 105 -23.10 10.97 13.79
CA GLY A 105 -24.38 10.73 14.47
C GLY A 105 -25.44 10.03 13.63
N GLU A 106 -25.10 9.61 12.41
CA GLU A 106 -26.06 8.97 11.50
C GLU A 106 -26.25 7.48 11.81
N PHE A 107 -25.16 6.73 11.92
CA PHE A 107 -25.17 5.30 12.25
C PHE A 107 -23.84 4.84 12.84
N GLU A 108 -23.87 3.76 13.62
CA GLU A 108 -22.67 3.15 14.18
C GLU A 108 -21.91 2.35 13.10
N GLN A 109 -20.68 2.74 12.84
CA GLN A 109 -19.79 2.05 11.92
C GLN A 109 -18.35 2.11 12.40
N LYS A 110 -17.69 0.95 12.47
CA LYS A 110 -16.26 0.81 12.74
C LYS A 110 -15.50 0.61 11.44
N ILE A 111 -14.37 1.28 11.31
CA ILE A 111 -13.45 1.13 10.18
C ILE A 111 -12.01 1.02 10.69
N ALA A 112 -11.14 0.47 9.85
CA ALA A 112 -9.70 0.58 10.07
C ALA A 112 -9.13 1.70 9.19
N ILE A 113 -8.21 2.49 9.74
CA ILE A 113 -7.51 3.56 9.01
C ILE A 113 -6.01 3.24 9.01
N LYS A 114 -5.45 2.94 7.83
CA LYS A 114 -4.01 2.73 7.66
C LYS A 114 -3.37 4.03 7.20
N CYS A 115 -2.44 4.55 8.00
CA CYS A 115 -1.69 5.78 7.74
C CYS A 115 -0.25 5.45 7.39
N PHE A 116 0.26 6.02 6.30
CA PHE A 116 1.62 5.76 5.83
C PHE A 116 2.61 6.72 6.48
N LEU A 117 3.71 6.18 7.02
CA LEU A 117 4.66 6.94 7.84
C LEU A 117 5.65 7.79 7.03
N ASN A 118 5.83 7.51 5.74
CA ASN A 118 6.77 8.23 4.88
C ASN A 118 6.08 8.82 3.64
N LYS A 119 6.07 10.16 3.56
CA LYS A 119 5.48 10.94 2.45
C LYS A 119 6.31 10.89 1.16
N GLU A 120 7.60 10.55 1.24
CA GLU A 120 8.50 10.48 0.08
C GLU A 120 8.28 9.22 -0.77
N VAL A 121 7.65 8.20 -0.19
CA VAL A 121 7.48 6.87 -0.82
C VAL A 121 6.03 6.66 -1.23
N PHE A 122 5.11 7.16 -0.41
CA PHE A 122 3.71 7.14 -0.72
C PHE A 122 3.30 8.56 -1.12
N ASP A 123 3.45 8.87 -2.40
CA ASP A 123 2.93 10.12 -2.94
C ASP A 123 1.40 10.04 -2.93
N GLY A 124 0.81 10.61 -1.89
CA GLY A 124 -0.65 10.71 -1.75
C GLY A 124 -1.32 11.40 -2.93
N SER A 125 -0.57 12.11 -3.80
CA SER A 125 -1.09 12.63 -5.06
C SER A 125 -1.63 11.53 -5.98
N GLN A 126 -1.01 10.34 -5.98
CA GLN A 126 -1.49 9.18 -6.73
C GLN A 126 -2.83 8.67 -6.19
N LEU A 127 -3.03 8.71 -4.87
CA LEU A 127 -4.33 8.41 -4.26
C LEU A 127 -5.40 9.47 -4.53
N ILE A 128 -5.05 10.69 -4.89
CA ILE A 128 -6.01 11.71 -5.30
C ILE A 128 -6.42 11.49 -6.78
N ASN A 129 -5.63 10.74 -7.55
CA ASN A 129 -6.04 10.34 -8.90
C ASN A 129 -7.24 9.40 -8.78
N LYS A 130 -8.41 9.93 -9.18
CA LYS A 130 -9.69 9.20 -9.18
C LYS A 130 -9.63 7.83 -9.87
N GLY A 131 -8.71 7.65 -10.83
CA GLY A 131 -8.48 6.38 -11.51
C GLY A 131 -7.95 5.27 -10.58
N GLU A 132 -6.96 5.57 -9.74
CA GLU A 132 -6.40 4.59 -8.80
C GLU A 132 -7.35 4.27 -7.65
N GLN A 133 -8.07 5.29 -7.13
CA GLN A 133 -9.13 5.07 -6.15
C GLN A 133 -10.19 4.10 -6.67
N GLN A 134 -10.59 4.23 -7.95
CA GLN A 134 -11.57 3.34 -8.58
C GLN A 134 -11.05 1.91 -8.79
N ILE A 135 -9.75 1.71 -8.99
CA ILE A 135 -9.17 0.38 -9.12
C ILE A 135 -9.15 -0.29 -7.74
N LEU A 136 -8.68 0.42 -6.72
CA LEU A 136 -8.61 -0.07 -5.34
C LEU A 136 -10.00 -0.37 -4.77
N SER A 137 -11.01 0.46 -5.07
CA SER A 137 -12.38 0.25 -4.61
C SER A 137 -13.07 -0.95 -5.27
N LYS A 138 -12.58 -1.42 -6.44
CA LYS A 138 -13.11 -2.59 -7.14
C LYS A 138 -12.51 -3.92 -6.63
N LEU A 139 -11.47 -3.85 -5.80
CA LEU A 139 -10.82 -5.04 -5.27
C LEU A 139 -11.67 -5.59 -4.11
N GLU A 140 -12.62 -6.44 -4.46
CA GLU A 140 -13.52 -7.12 -3.52
C GLU A 140 -13.24 -8.63 -3.54
N HIS A 141 -12.73 -9.14 -2.43
CA HIS A 141 -12.46 -10.57 -2.25
C HIS A 141 -12.73 -10.95 -0.79
N PRO A 142 -13.34 -12.11 -0.49
CA PRO A 142 -13.71 -12.50 0.87
C PRO A 142 -12.53 -12.55 1.86
N ASN A 143 -11.29 -12.66 1.36
CA ASN A 143 -10.07 -12.75 2.16
C ASN A 143 -9.23 -11.45 2.15
N ILE A 144 -9.75 -10.34 1.62
CA ILE A 144 -9.05 -9.05 1.56
C ILE A 144 -9.97 -7.98 2.13
N ALA A 145 -9.49 -7.26 3.15
CA ALA A 145 -10.23 -6.14 3.72
C ALA A 145 -10.52 -5.10 2.63
N ARG A 146 -11.80 -4.79 2.42
CA ARG A 146 -12.23 -3.88 1.36
C ARG A 146 -11.77 -2.45 1.66
N ILE A 147 -11.17 -1.80 0.66
CA ILE A 147 -10.86 -0.37 0.72
C ILE A 147 -12.16 0.40 0.48
N LEU A 148 -12.53 1.23 1.45
CA LEU A 148 -13.74 2.05 1.43
C LEU A 148 -13.46 3.43 0.83
N ASP A 149 -12.33 4.02 1.21
CA ASP A 149 -11.91 5.34 0.75
C ASP A 149 -10.39 5.52 0.94
N ALA A 150 -9.84 6.55 0.31
CA ALA A 150 -8.43 6.90 0.36
C ALA A 150 -8.27 8.42 0.35
N GLY A 151 -7.27 8.94 1.06
CA GLY A 151 -7.07 10.38 1.09
C GLY A 151 -5.78 10.81 1.76
N ILE A 152 -5.71 12.12 2.03
CA ILE A 152 -4.61 12.75 2.74
C ILE A 152 -5.20 13.53 3.92
N THR A 153 -4.63 13.33 5.11
CA THR A 153 -5.04 14.09 6.31
C THR A 153 -4.67 15.56 6.17
N GLN A 154 -5.23 16.41 7.04
CA GLN A 154 -4.83 17.82 7.14
C GLN A 154 -3.32 18.00 7.42
N LYS A 155 -2.69 17.01 8.08
CA LYS A 155 -1.24 16.98 8.35
C LYS A 155 -0.43 16.47 7.14
N GLY A 156 -1.06 16.25 5.99
CA GLY A 156 -0.44 15.78 4.76
C GLY A 156 -0.07 14.30 4.77
N VAL A 157 -0.71 13.48 5.61
CA VAL A 157 -0.40 12.04 5.75
C VAL A 157 -1.36 11.23 4.88
N PRO A 158 -0.88 10.43 3.93
CA PRO A 158 -1.73 9.55 3.14
C PRO A 158 -2.36 8.46 4.01
N TYR A 159 -3.62 8.12 3.72
CA TYR A 159 -4.33 7.06 4.43
C TYR A 159 -5.27 6.25 3.53
N PHE A 160 -5.55 5.03 3.98
CA PHE A 160 -6.67 4.21 3.52
C PHE A 160 -7.69 4.02 4.63
N MET A 161 -8.97 4.23 4.30
CA MET A 161 -10.10 3.74 5.08
C MET A 161 -10.50 2.38 4.53
N MET A 162 -10.58 1.39 5.41
CA MET A 162 -10.92 0.02 5.04
C MET A 162 -11.89 -0.58 6.04
N GLU A 163 -12.52 -1.66 5.63
CA GLU A 163 -13.33 -2.49 6.52
C GLU A 163 -12.53 -2.89 7.76
N TYR A 164 -13.15 -2.74 8.94
CA TYR A 164 -12.59 -3.28 10.16
C TYR A 164 -12.89 -4.78 10.25
N VAL A 165 -11.85 -5.58 10.20
CA VAL A 165 -11.95 -7.03 10.39
C VAL A 165 -11.80 -7.33 11.88
N ASP A 166 -12.91 -7.71 12.52
CA ASP A 166 -12.92 -8.12 13.92
C ASP A 166 -12.42 -9.56 14.08
N GLY A 167 -11.11 -9.72 13.93
CA GLY A 167 -10.42 -11.01 13.94
C GLY A 167 -9.17 -10.99 14.81
N VAL A 168 -8.55 -12.16 14.93
CA VAL A 168 -7.27 -12.30 15.64
C VAL A 168 -6.12 -11.99 14.67
N PRO A 169 -5.18 -11.10 15.02
CA PRO A 169 -3.97 -10.89 14.23
C PRO A 169 -3.25 -12.22 13.95
N VAL A 170 -2.78 -12.41 12.72
CA VAL A 170 -2.27 -13.70 12.25
C VAL A 170 -1.06 -14.18 13.05
N ASP A 171 -0.20 -13.28 13.51
CA ASP A 171 0.95 -13.56 14.36
C ASP A 171 0.52 -14.10 15.72
N ILE A 172 -0.49 -13.49 16.34
CA ILE A 172 -1.08 -13.98 17.59
C ILE A 172 -1.78 -15.32 17.37
N PHE A 173 -2.55 -15.45 16.29
CA PHE A 173 -3.25 -16.69 15.96
C PHE A 173 -2.27 -17.85 15.75
N VAL A 174 -1.17 -17.63 15.05
CA VAL A 174 -0.12 -18.63 14.81
C VAL A 174 0.67 -18.95 16.09
N GLN A 175 0.87 -17.99 17.00
CA GLN A 175 1.50 -18.25 18.30
C GLN A 175 0.60 -19.08 19.21
N GLN A 176 -0.70 -18.79 19.21
CA GLN A 176 -1.69 -19.52 20.02
C GLN A 176 -2.00 -20.91 19.45
N SER A 177 -1.92 -21.05 18.13
CA SER A 177 -2.17 -22.30 17.44
C SER A 177 -0.87 -23.08 17.33
N ASN A 178 -0.77 -24.22 18.02
CA ASN A 178 0.36 -25.16 17.92
C ASN A 178 0.42 -25.85 16.53
N PHE A 179 0.52 -25.07 15.45
CA PHE A 179 0.56 -25.58 14.10
C PHE A 179 1.89 -26.26 13.82
N ASN A 180 1.83 -27.45 13.24
CA ASN A 180 2.99 -28.07 12.63
C ASN A 180 3.48 -27.23 11.44
N LEU A 181 4.75 -27.41 11.05
CA LEU A 181 5.38 -26.59 10.01
C LEU A 181 4.60 -26.61 8.69
N ASN A 182 4.04 -27.76 8.32
CA ASN A 182 3.25 -27.91 7.09
C ASN A 182 2.03 -27.00 7.08
N ARG A 183 1.31 -26.87 8.20
CA ARG A 183 0.11 -26.01 8.31
C ARG A 183 0.45 -24.52 8.43
N ARG A 184 1.72 -24.17 8.65
CA ARG A 184 2.22 -22.77 8.64
C ARG A 184 2.67 -22.32 7.25
N LEU A 185 2.96 -23.25 6.34
CA LEU A 185 3.51 -22.99 5.01
C LEU A 185 2.52 -23.24 3.87
N SER A 186 1.40 -23.92 4.15
CA SER A 186 0.27 -24.13 3.23
C SER A 186 -0.73 -22.98 3.31
#